data_AF-A0A971SCT1-F1
#
_entry.id   AF-A0A971SCT1-F1
#
_cell.length_a   1.000
_cell.length_b   1.000
_cell.length_c   1.000
_cell.angle_alpha   90.00
_cell.angle_beta   90.00
_cell.angle_gamma   90.00
#
_symmetry.space_group_name_H-M   'P 1'
#
loop_
_entity.id
_entity.type
_entity.pdbx_description
1 polymer ?
#
loop_
_entity_poly.entity_id
_entity_poly.type
_entity_poly.pdbx_seq_one_letter_code
_entity_poly.pdbx_strand_id
1 'polypeptide(L)'
;MKKIIILLLLLLLLANSFISIAATDKKQYLWKIGYNRGELIKQPNGPFEVMIFDHDAQGCYMGVVYYKIKDNGPVDATWKFSNCFWQEESWCADINSFAWSIDGEYLYVGTSEIYGNGRLFELDLYNKKARPIFPEEKDLKSWEEREYLMTEIKDINIQKNTIIVEVKTGKETIQKEIKML
;
A
#
# COMPACT_ATOMS: atom_id res chain seq x y z
N MET A 1 -2.18 6.11 52.67
CA MET A 1 -3.03 5.16 51.91
C MET A 1 -3.73 5.78 50.70
N LYS A 2 -4.53 6.86 50.82
CA LYS A 2 -5.23 7.48 49.66
C LYS A 2 -4.33 7.87 48.47
N LYS A 3 -3.11 8.37 48.73
CA LYS A 3 -2.15 8.77 47.67
C LYS A 3 -1.59 7.59 46.85
N ILE A 4 -1.44 6.41 47.46
CA ILE A 4 -0.93 5.20 46.78
C ILE A 4 -2.00 4.62 45.84
N ILE A 5 -3.26 4.68 46.26
CA ILE A 5 -4.41 4.22 45.45
C ILE A 5 -4.57 5.11 44.20
N ILE A 6 -4.39 6.43 44.33
CA ILE A 6 -4.46 7.36 43.19
C ILE A 6 -3.33 7.10 42.18
N LEU A 7 -2.10 6.81 42.65
CA LEU A 7 -0.97 6.51 41.78
C LEU A 7 -1.16 5.21 41.00
N LEU A 8 -1.71 4.16 41.65
CA LEU A 8 -2.04 2.89 41.00
C LEU A 8 -3.15 3.03 39.96
N LEU A 9 -4.17 3.86 40.22
CA LEU A 9 -5.23 4.16 39.26
C LEU A 9 -4.71 4.93 38.02
N LEU A 10 -3.80 5.88 38.22
CA LEU A 10 -3.13 6.60 37.13
C LEU A 10 -2.25 5.69 36.28
N LEU A 11 -1.51 4.76 36.90
CA LEU A 11 -0.72 3.75 36.19
C LEU A 11 -1.61 2.78 35.39
N LEU A 12 -2.78 2.38 35.92
CA LEU A 12 -3.74 1.56 35.18
C LEU A 12 -4.40 2.31 34.02
N LEU A 13 -4.72 3.60 34.18
CA LEU A 13 -5.24 4.44 33.10
C LEU A 13 -4.20 4.65 32.00
N LEU A 14 -2.93 4.87 32.37
CA LEU A 14 -1.83 4.96 31.41
C LEU A 14 -1.62 3.62 30.68
N ALA A 15 -1.60 2.50 31.41
CA ALA A 15 -1.48 1.17 30.80
C ALA A 15 -2.62 0.87 29.81
N ASN A 16 -3.86 1.28 30.11
CA ASN A 16 -4.99 1.13 29.19
C ASN A 16 -4.91 2.07 27.97
N SER A 17 -4.30 3.25 28.10
CA SER A 17 -4.07 4.13 26.94
C SER A 17 -3.00 3.63 25.97
N PHE A 18 -2.04 2.79 26.42
CA PHE A 18 -1.06 2.16 25.54
C PHE A 18 -1.58 0.92 24.80
N ILE A 19 -2.57 0.22 25.36
CA ILE A 19 -3.16 -0.97 24.72
C ILE A 19 -4.03 -0.58 23.53
N SER A 20 -4.69 0.58 23.57
CA SER A 20 -5.57 1.03 22.48
C SER A 20 -4.84 1.47 21.21
N ILE A 21 -3.53 1.72 21.27
CA ILE A 21 -2.70 2.05 20.09
C ILE A 21 -2.32 0.77 19.31
N ALA A 22 -2.40 -0.41 19.94
CA ALA A 22 -1.92 -1.66 19.36
C ALA A 22 -2.93 -2.36 18.41
N ALA A 23 -4.16 -1.87 18.30
CA ALA A 23 -5.17 -2.38 17.38
C ALA A 23 -5.41 -1.38 16.24
N THR A 24 -4.33 -0.95 15.57
CA THR A 24 -4.47 -0.35 14.25
C THR A 24 -5.21 -1.34 13.35
N ASP A 25 -6.42 -1.00 12.92
CA ASP A 25 -7.22 -1.89 12.08
C ASP A 25 -6.48 -2.12 10.75
N LYS A 26 -5.89 -3.30 10.58
CA LYS A 26 -5.12 -3.66 9.37
C LYS A 26 -5.91 -3.43 8.08
N LYS A 27 -7.25 -3.51 8.14
CA LYS A 27 -8.13 -3.36 6.97
C LYS A 27 -8.03 -1.98 6.32
N GLN A 28 -7.63 -0.96 7.08
CA GLN A 28 -7.45 0.39 6.52
C GLN A 28 -6.07 0.58 5.86
N TYR A 29 -5.17 -0.41 5.88
CA TYR A 29 -3.86 -0.28 5.24
C TYR A 29 -3.67 -1.22 4.06
N LEU A 30 -4.54 -2.21 3.89
CA LEU A 30 -4.43 -3.21 2.83
C LEU A 30 -5.75 -3.32 2.08
N TRP A 31 -5.69 -3.09 0.78
CA TRP A 31 -6.79 -3.33 -0.13
C TRP A 31 -6.46 -4.42 -1.12
N LYS A 32 -7.41 -5.33 -1.26
CA LYS A 32 -7.45 -6.31 -2.34
C LYS A 32 -8.45 -5.81 -3.36
N ILE A 33 -8.03 -5.75 -4.61
CA ILE A 33 -8.89 -5.29 -5.68
C ILE A 33 -9.94 -6.38 -5.93
N GLY A 34 -11.17 -6.08 -5.53
CA GLY A 34 -12.35 -6.88 -5.84
C GLY A 34 -13.21 -6.18 -6.89
N TYR A 35 -14.50 -6.47 -6.92
CA TYR A 35 -15.45 -5.86 -7.87
C TYR A 35 -15.86 -4.40 -7.53
N ASN A 36 -15.24 -3.77 -6.53
CA ASN A 36 -15.56 -2.42 -6.11
C ASN A 36 -14.84 -1.39 -7.01
N ARG A 37 -15.58 -0.88 -7.99
CA ARG A 37 -15.09 -0.01 -9.07
C ARG A 37 -15.42 1.45 -8.78
N GLY A 38 -14.50 2.37 -9.09
CA GLY A 38 -14.71 3.82 -8.96
C GLY A 38 -14.65 4.36 -7.53
N GLU A 39 -14.11 3.59 -6.58
CA GLU A 39 -13.92 4.03 -5.21
C GLU A 39 -12.67 4.91 -5.06
N LEU A 40 -12.81 5.98 -4.26
CA LEU A 40 -11.69 6.74 -3.72
C LEU A 40 -11.35 6.18 -2.34
N ILE A 41 -10.16 5.63 -2.22
CA ILE A 41 -9.69 4.97 -1.00
C ILE A 41 -8.69 5.88 -0.32
N LYS A 42 -9.09 6.45 0.81
CA LYS A 42 -8.26 7.38 1.57
C LYS A 42 -7.12 6.66 2.29
N GLN A 43 -5.96 7.30 2.28
CA GLN A 43 -4.85 6.90 3.13
C GLN A 43 -5.21 7.17 4.61
N PRO A 44 -4.95 6.22 5.53
CA PRO A 44 -5.28 6.39 6.95
C PRO A 44 -4.57 7.57 7.61
N ASN A 45 -3.26 7.66 7.38
CA ASN A 45 -2.37 8.59 8.07
C ASN A 45 -1.77 9.61 7.12
N GLY A 46 -2.53 10.09 6.15
CA GLY A 46 -1.98 11.10 5.28
C GLY A 46 -2.95 11.72 4.29
N PRO A 47 -2.39 12.54 3.39
CA PRO A 47 -3.16 13.43 2.54
C PRO A 47 -3.43 12.85 1.15
N PHE A 48 -3.12 11.57 0.95
CA PHE A 48 -3.30 10.86 -0.31
C PHE A 48 -4.57 10.01 -0.33
N GLU A 49 -5.06 9.73 -1.52
CA GLU A 49 -6.08 8.72 -1.79
C GLU A 49 -5.74 7.99 -3.09
N VAL A 50 -6.16 6.73 -3.16
CA VAL A 50 -6.09 5.93 -4.39
C VAL A 50 -7.44 6.01 -5.09
N MET A 51 -7.42 6.30 -6.38
CA MET A 51 -8.56 6.15 -7.27
C MET A 51 -8.39 4.88 -8.08
N ILE A 52 -9.37 3.97 -8.03
CA ILE A 52 -9.39 2.76 -8.86
C ILE A 52 -10.34 2.98 -10.04
N PHE A 53 -9.82 2.73 -11.23
CA PHE A 53 -10.55 2.76 -12.49
C PHE A 53 -10.66 1.35 -13.03
N ASP A 54 -11.79 1.03 -13.65
CA ASP A 54 -11.92 -0.21 -14.39
C ASP A 54 -11.76 0.09 -15.88
N HIS A 55 -11.00 -0.74 -16.58
CA HIS A 55 -10.78 -0.61 -18.01
C HIS A 55 -11.35 -1.83 -18.76
N ASP A 56 -12.57 -2.21 -18.38
CA ASP A 56 -13.33 -3.36 -18.87
C ASP A 56 -12.52 -4.66 -18.80
N ALA A 57 -12.20 -5.25 -19.96
CA ALA A 57 -11.45 -6.50 -20.03
C ALA A 57 -9.96 -6.33 -19.71
N GLN A 58 -9.46 -5.10 -19.64
CA GLN A 58 -8.03 -4.79 -19.42
C GLN A 58 -7.64 -4.72 -17.94
N GLY A 59 -8.55 -5.12 -17.04
CA GLY A 59 -8.31 -5.12 -15.62
C GLY A 59 -8.47 -3.76 -14.96
N CYS A 60 -8.00 -3.67 -13.72
CA CYS A 60 -8.11 -2.47 -12.90
C CYS A 60 -6.88 -1.60 -13.04
N TYR A 61 -7.11 -0.30 -13.24
CA TYR A 61 -6.08 0.72 -13.23
C TYR A 61 -6.19 1.54 -11.95
N MET A 62 -5.11 2.19 -11.56
CA MET A 62 -5.15 3.10 -10.41
C MET A 62 -4.41 4.41 -10.65
N GLY A 63 -4.70 5.39 -9.81
CA GLY A 63 -3.93 6.62 -9.70
C GLY A 63 -3.94 7.11 -8.27
N VAL A 64 -2.95 7.93 -7.92
CA VAL A 64 -2.83 8.56 -6.61
C VAL A 64 -3.24 10.02 -6.71
N VAL A 65 -4.12 10.45 -5.81
CA VAL A 65 -4.56 11.84 -5.68
C VAL A 65 -4.07 12.40 -4.36
N TYR A 66 -3.52 13.62 -4.39
CA TYR A 66 -3.23 14.40 -3.18
C TYR A 66 -4.43 15.30 -2.84
N TYR A 67 -5.41 14.75 -2.12
CA TYR A 67 -6.74 15.36 -1.96
C TYR A 67 -6.78 16.54 -0.99
N LYS A 68 -5.86 16.57 -0.01
CA LYS A 68 -5.76 17.69 0.96
C LYS A 68 -4.99 18.90 0.45
N ILE A 69 -4.69 18.98 -0.85
CA ILE A 69 -3.92 20.11 -1.40
C ILE A 69 -4.57 21.48 -1.15
N LYS A 70 -5.90 21.54 -1.02
CA LYS A 70 -6.62 22.77 -0.65
C LYS A 70 -6.35 23.22 0.78
N ASP A 71 -6.14 22.27 1.68
CA ASP A 71 -5.96 22.52 3.12
C ASP A 71 -4.49 22.66 3.49
N ASN A 72 -3.63 21.80 2.92
CA ASN A 72 -2.21 21.70 3.24
C ASN A 72 -1.32 22.51 2.30
N GLY A 73 -1.85 22.94 1.15
CA GLY A 73 -1.06 23.58 0.10
C GLY A 73 -0.17 22.60 -0.70
N PRO A 74 0.57 23.12 -1.70
CA PRO A 74 1.53 22.35 -2.49
C PRO A 74 2.66 21.74 -1.64
N VAL A 75 3.14 20.56 -2.03
CA VAL A 75 4.32 19.91 -1.41
C VAL A 75 5.50 20.06 -2.35
N ASP A 76 6.53 20.82 -1.93
CA ASP A 76 7.84 20.98 -2.59
C ASP A 76 7.79 21.08 -4.13
N ALA A 77 6.75 21.71 -4.66
CA ALA A 77 6.42 21.78 -6.09
C ALA A 77 6.14 20.43 -6.81
N THR A 78 6.34 19.27 -6.19
CA THR A 78 5.94 17.96 -6.74
C THR A 78 4.43 17.87 -6.88
N TRP A 79 3.70 18.23 -5.81
CA TRP A 79 2.25 18.26 -5.81
C TRP A 79 1.74 19.70 -5.90
N LYS A 80 0.99 20.02 -6.95
CA LYS A 80 0.39 21.34 -7.22
C LYS A 80 -1.08 21.18 -7.56
N PHE A 81 -1.87 22.25 -7.50
CA PHE A 81 -3.29 22.18 -7.87
C PHE A 81 -3.49 21.63 -9.30
N SER A 82 -2.62 22.01 -10.23
CA SER A 82 -2.60 21.50 -11.61
C SER A 82 -1.93 20.13 -11.78
N ASN A 83 -1.40 19.54 -10.70
CA ASN A 83 -0.65 18.28 -10.69
C ASN A 83 -0.97 17.45 -9.43
N CYS A 84 -2.25 17.43 -9.04
CA CYS A 84 -2.71 16.75 -7.83
C CYS A 84 -3.04 15.27 -8.07
N PHE A 85 -2.87 14.79 -9.30
CA PHE A 85 -3.03 13.40 -9.71
C PHE A 85 -1.66 12.85 -10.16
N TRP A 86 -1.41 11.57 -9.88
CA TRP A 86 -0.23 10.85 -10.31
C TRP A 86 -0.61 9.45 -10.77
N GLN A 87 -0.17 9.11 -11.97
CA GLN A 87 -0.35 7.82 -12.59
C GLN A 87 0.80 7.61 -13.56
N GLU A 88 1.40 6.43 -13.56
CA GLU A 88 2.45 6.08 -14.53
C GLU A 88 2.26 4.63 -14.97
N GLU A 89 2.50 4.40 -16.27
CA GLU A 89 2.34 3.11 -16.94
C GLU A 89 3.04 1.96 -16.21
N SER A 90 4.18 2.23 -15.57
CA SER A 90 4.99 1.20 -14.92
C SER A 90 4.31 0.51 -13.74
N TRP A 91 3.34 1.13 -13.06
CA TRP A 91 2.75 0.56 -11.84
C TRP A 91 1.23 0.67 -11.79
N CYS A 92 0.61 1.39 -12.71
CA CYS A 92 -0.80 1.74 -12.60
C CYS A 92 -1.77 0.77 -13.26
N ALA A 93 -1.28 -0.21 -14.02
CA ALA A 93 -2.07 -1.12 -14.83
C ALA A 93 -2.20 -2.51 -14.19
N ASP A 94 -3.38 -3.10 -14.34
CA ASP A 94 -3.73 -4.45 -13.87
C ASP A 94 -3.40 -4.67 -12.38
N ILE A 95 -3.97 -3.81 -11.53
CA ILE A 95 -3.76 -3.83 -10.09
C ILE A 95 -4.62 -4.90 -9.44
N ASN A 96 -4.00 -5.67 -8.55
CA ASN A 96 -4.64 -6.77 -7.82
C ASN A 96 -4.70 -6.47 -6.31
N SER A 97 -3.77 -5.65 -5.81
CA SER A 97 -3.76 -5.23 -4.40
C SER A 97 -2.87 -4.02 -4.20
N PHE A 98 -3.12 -3.26 -3.14
CA PHE A 98 -2.18 -2.25 -2.67
C PHE A 98 -2.21 -2.12 -1.15
N ALA A 99 -1.12 -1.58 -0.60
CA ALA A 99 -1.01 -1.32 0.82
C ALA A 99 -0.37 0.04 1.11
N TRP A 100 -0.91 0.78 2.07
CA TRP A 100 -0.27 1.98 2.60
C TRP A 100 0.81 1.59 3.60
N SER A 101 1.92 2.31 3.54
CA SER A 101 2.86 2.38 4.67
C SER A 101 2.19 3.02 5.90
N ILE A 102 2.74 2.74 7.08
CA ILE A 102 2.20 3.22 8.35
C ILE A 102 2.49 4.71 8.58
N ASP A 103 3.65 5.17 8.14
CA ASP A 103 4.07 6.57 8.22
C ASP A 103 3.32 7.48 7.24
N GLY A 104 2.70 6.89 6.21
CA GLY A 104 1.96 7.60 5.18
C GLY A 104 2.84 8.15 4.04
N GLU A 105 4.11 7.76 3.97
CA GLU A 105 5.05 8.25 2.95
C GLU A 105 5.06 7.40 1.69
N TYR A 106 4.75 6.10 1.84
CA TYR A 106 4.82 5.12 0.76
C TYR A 106 3.50 4.41 0.48
N LEU A 107 3.35 3.96 -0.76
CA LEU A 107 2.30 3.03 -1.20
C LEU A 107 2.94 1.84 -1.91
N TYR A 108 2.49 0.64 -1.56
CA TYR A 108 2.92 -0.62 -2.19
C TYR A 108 1.83 -1.11 -3.12
N VAL A 109 2.19 -1.50 -4.35
CA VAL A 109 1.21 -1.86 -5.39
C VAL A 109 1.60 -3.17 -6.03
N GLY A 110 0.74 -4.18 -5.94
CA GLY A 110 0.91 -5.46 -6.62
C GLY A 110 0.11 -5.50 -7.92
N THR A 111 0.78 -5.84 -9.01
CA THR A 111 0.21 -5.92 -10.38
C THR A 111 0.22 -7.36 -10.93
N SER A 112 -0.49 -7.54 -12.03
CA SER A 112 -0.52 -8.75 -12.87
C SER A 112 0.18 -8.47 -14.20
N GLU A 113 0.76 -9.49 -14.83
CA GLU A 113 1.45 -9.35 -16.12
C GLU A 113 0.51 -9.44 -17.35
N ILE A 114 -0.80 -9.65 -17.13
CA ILE A 114 -1.77 -9.71 -18.24
C ILE A 114 -1.86 -8.35 -18.94
N TYR A 115 -2.06 -7.27 -18.16
CA TYR A 115 -2.04 -5.89 -18.68
C TYR A 115 -1.10 -4.95 -17.93
N GLY A 116 -0.50 -5.41 -16.84
CA GLY A 116 0.56 -4.72 -16.10
C GLY A 116 1.92 -5.36 -16.37
N ASN A 117 2.67 -5.64 -15.31
CA ASN A 117 3.98 -6.30 -15.40
C ASN A 117 4.21 -7.37 -14.33
N GLY A 118 3.19 -7.67 -13.52
CA GLY A 118 3.26 -8.72 -12.52
C GLY A 118 4.09 -8.39 -11.28
N ARG A 119 4.51 -7.14 -11.04
CA ARG A 119 5.44 -6.83 -9.95
C ARG A 119 4.78 -6.11 -8.78
N LEU A 120 5.46 -6.14 -7.66
CA LEU A 120 5.28 -5.27 -6.51
C LEU A 120 6.12 -4.01 -6.69
N PHE A 121 5.46 -2.86 -6.63
CA PHE A 121 6.07 -1.55 -6.63
C PHE A 121 6.03 -0.93 -5.24
N GLU A 122 7.04 -0.12 -4.98
CA GLU A 122 7.05 0.87 -3.90
C GLU A 122 6.97 2.25 -4.55
N LEU A 123 6.00 3.04 -4.11
CA LEU A 123 5.76 4.40 -4.54
C LEU A 123 6.08 5.34 -3.39
N ASP A 124 7.07 6.21 -3.57
CA ASP A 124 7.32 7.38 -2.73
C ASP A 124 6.31 8.46 -3.10
N LEU A 125 5.33 8.67 -2.23
CA LEU A 125 4.18 9.53 -2.49
C LEU A 125 4.59 11.00 -2.54
N TYR A 126 5.50 11.44 -1.68
CA TYR A 126 5.92 12.83 -1.59
C TYR A 126 6.80 13.24 -2.78
N ASN A 127 7.59 12.31 -3.31
CA ASN A 127 8.50 12.57 -4.43
C ASN A 127 7.97 12.12 -5.81
N LYS A 128 6.79 11.49 -5.88
CA LYS A 128 6.25 10.85 -7.11
C LYS A 128 7.30 9.95 -7.79
N LYS A 129 7.91 9.04 -7.02
CA LYS A 129 8.86 8.06 -7.55
C LYS A 129 8.32 6.66 -7.33
N ALA A 130 8.39 5.84 -8.37
CA ALA A 130 8.03 4.44 -8.29
C ALA A 130 9.23 3.56 -8.64
N ARG A 131 9.36 2.42 -7.95
CA ARG A 131 10.35 1.39 -8.31
C ARG A 131 9.78 -0.02 -8.06
N PRO A 132 10.09 -0.99 -8.94
CA PRO A 132 9.77 -2.37 -8.63
C PRO A 132 10.70 -2.87 -7.52
N ILE A 133 10.15 -3.64 -6.59
CA ILE A 133 10.91 -4.20 -5.45
C ILE A 133 10.85 -5.72 -5.37
N PHE A 134 9.86 -6.34 -6.01
CA PHE A 134 9.74 -7.80 -6.11
C PHE A 134 8.75 -8.19 -7.21
N PRO A 135 8.90 -9.30 -7.94
CA PRO A 135 10.14 -10.02 -8.16
C PRO A 135 11.26 -9.12 -8.70
N GLU A 136 12.50 -9.42 -8.35
CA GLU A 136 13.68 -8.76 -8.92
C GLU A 136 14.02 -9.36 -10.30
N GLU A 137 14.87 -8.68 -11.08
CA GLU A 137 15.27 -9.17 -12.41
C GLU A 137 15.87 -10.58 -12.38
N LYS A 138 16.61 -10.92 -11.32
CA LYS A 138 17.17 -12.26 -11.14
C LYS A 138 16.09 -13.33 -10.95
N ASP A 139 15.00 -12.98 -10.27
CA ASP A 139 13.88 -13.88 -10.01
C ASP A 139 13.13 -14.13 -11.33
N LEU A 140 12.88 -13.06 -12.09
CA LEU A 140 12.23 -13.13 -13.40
C LEU A 140 12.99 -14.00 -14.42
N LYS A 141 14.33 -13.99 -14.37
CA LYS A 141 15.17 -14.88 -15.19
C LYS A 141 15.13 -16.32 -14.71
N SER A 142 15.09 -16.54 -13.41
CA SER A 142 14.97 -17.91 -12.88
C SER A 142 13.61 -18.55 -13.17
N TRP A 143 12.59 -17.75 -13.47
CA TRP A 143 11.23 -18.19 -13.80
C TRP A 143 10.92 -18.03 -15.29
N GLU A 144 11.91 -18.26 -16.15
CA GLU A 144 11.77 -18.12 -17.61
C GLU A 144 10.66 -19.00 -18.21
N GLU A 145 10.35 -20.15 -17.60
CA GLU A 145 9.27 -21.02 -18.07
C GLU A 145 7.90 -20.72 -17.42
N ARG A 146 7.70 -19.54 -16.84
CA ARG A 146 6.40 -19.16 -16.28
C ARG A 146 5.33 -19.03 -17.37
N GLU A 147 4.10 -19.31 -17.00
CA GLU A 147 2.94 -19.04 -17.86
C GLU A 147 2.39 -17.62 -17.61
N TYR A 148 2.43 -17.30 -16.32
CA TYR A 148 1.92 -16.18 -15.56
C TYR A 148 2.88 -15.37 -14.72
N LEU A 149 2.52 -14.15 -14.33
CA LEU A 149 3.07 -13.50 -13.16
C LEU A 149 2.03 -12.56 -12.55
N MET A 150 1.57 -12.90 -11.36
CA MET A 150 0.62 -12.10 -10.60
C MET A 150 1.12 -11.92 -9.18
N THR A 151 1.36 -10.68 -8.78
CA THR A 151 1.88 -10.32 -7.46
C THR A 151 0.81 -9.68 -6.59
N GLU A 152 0.39 -10.35 -5.52
CA GLU A 152 -0.65 -9.89 -4.60
C GLU A 152 -0.07 -9.68 -3.19
N ILE A 153 -0.43 -8.58 -2.54
CA ILE A 153 -0.17 -8.33 -1.12
C ILE A 153 -1.25 -9.07 -0.32
N LYS A 154 -0.85 -10.10 0.44
CA LYS A 154 -1.75 -10.99 1.16
C LYS A 154 -2.08 -10.52 2.57
N ASP A 155 -1.11 -9.96 3.26
CA ASP A 155 -1.23 -9.45 4.62
C ASP A 155 -0.22 -8.32 4.88
N ILE A 156 -0.49 -7.52 5.91
CA ILE A 156 0.39 -6.49 6.43
C ILE A 156 0.66 -6.74 7.91
N ASN A 157 1.93 -6.68 8.31
CA ASN A 157 2.35 -6.70 9.70
C ASN A 157 2.82 -5.31 10.13
N ILE A 158 1.88 -4.56 10.69
CA ILE A 158 2.07 -3.19 11.18
C ILE A 158 3.19 -3.12 12.23
N GLN A 159 3.25 -4.10 13.14
CA GLN A 159 4.25 -4.11 14.22
C GLN A 159 5.68 -4.33 13.71
N LYS A 160 5.83 -5.10 12.63
CA LYS A 160 7.13 -5.40 12.02
C LYS A 160 7.51 -4.44 10.89
N ASN A 161 6.59 -3.56 10.47
CA ASN A 161 6.68 -2.80 9.24
C ASN A 161 6.97 -3.70 8.02
N THR A 162 6.21 -4.79 7.86
CA THR A 162 6.38 -5.73 6.74
C THR A 162 5.05 -6.01 6.03
N ILE A 163 5.14 -6.41 4.76
CA ILE A 163 4.04 -6.97 3.98
C ILE A 163 4.37 -8.39 3.57
N ILE A 164 3.34 -9.23 3.51
CA ILE A 164 3.42 -10.59 2.99
C ILE A 164 2.91 -10.56 1.56
N VAL A 165 3.75 -10.99 0.62
CA VAL A 165 3.50 -10.89 -0.82
C VAL A 165 3.55 -12.28 -1.42
N GLU A 166 2.58 -12.57 -2.26
CA GLU A 166 2.41 -13.83 -2.98
C GLU A 166 2.57 -13.58 -4.48
N VAL A 167 3.38 -14.39 -5.13
CA VAL A 167 3.59 -14.35 -6.58
C VAL A 167 3.14 -15.67 -7.16
N LYS A 168 2.22 -15.64 -8.11
CA LYS A 168 1.77 -16.82 -8.85
C LYS A 168 2.38 -16.82 -10.24
N THR A 169 2.99 -17.93 -10.62
CA THR A 169 3.69 -18.08 -11.91
C THR A 169 2.95 -18.98 -12.92
N GLY A 170 1.75 -19.45 -12.57
CA GLY A 170 1.05 -20.55 -13.25
C GLY A 170 1.52 -21.93 -12.82
N LYS A 171 2.83 -22.09 -12.57
CA LYS A 171 3.45 -23.36 -12.13
C LYS A 171 3.51 -23.50 -10.62
N GLU A 172 3.81 -22.41 -9.93
CA GLU A 172 3.97 -22.39 -8.48
C GLU A 172 3.47 -21.09 -7.86
N THR A 173 3.44 -21.09 -6.53
CA THR A 173 3.10 -19.92 -5.72
C THR A 173 4.24 -19.67 -4.75
N ILE A 174 4.80 -18.47 -4.80
CA ILE A 174 5.97 -18.07 -4.02
C ILE A 174 5.52 -16.99 -3.04
N GLN A 175 5.84 -17.15 -1.77
CA GLN A 175 5.51 -16.18 -0.73
C GLN A 175 6.76 -15.56 -0.15
N LYS A 176 6.76 -14.23 0.04
CA LYS A 176 7.88 -13.46 0.59
C LYS A 176 7.38 -12.43 1.59
N GLU A 177 8.04 -12.33 2.73
CA GLU A 177 7.90 -11.20 3.64
C GLU A 177 8.86 -10.09 3.20
N ILE A 178 8.34 -8.89 2.98
CA ILE A 178 9.08 -7.73 2.49
C ILE A 178 8.97 -6.63 3.55
N LYS A 179 10.11 -6.07 3.92
CA LYS A 179 10.17 -4.92 4.82
C LYS A 179 9.75 -3.66 4.06
N MET A 180 8.82 -2.92 4.65
CA MET A 180 8.44 -1.60 4.18
C MET A 180 9.48 -0.58 4.63
N LEU A 181 9.74 0.42 3.77
CA LEU A 181 10.42 1.64 4.17
C LEU A 181 9.61 2.38 5.23
#